data_AF-A0A936NTL5-F1
#
_entry.id   AF-A0A936NTL5-F1
#
_cell.length_a   1.000
_cell.length_b   1.000
_cell.length_c   1.000
_cell.angle_alpha   90.00
_cell.angle_beta   90.00
_cell.angle_gamma   90.00
#
_symmetry.space_group_name_H-M   'P 1'
#
loop_
_entity.id
_entity.type
_entity.pdbx_description
1 polymer ?
#
loop_
_entity_poly.entity_id
_entity_poly.type
_entity_poly.pdbx_seq_one_letter_code
_entity_poly.pdbx_strand_id
1 'polypeptide(L)'
;MKIAALIIVTAFGLVVSVALWFRNEGAVSTSAGRPWPEGMGTLYEARDHWPPLKANGASVKLTALAKTLPVNEGVDDFVEREIARGELTIGDLPVLADVSAIRDLLLREPVIWERHDEIGDQNAVTARAMQMTVARLLVASALAKARANDPVAWDDLHAVWKLARTLDGHPQMMTQTAVLSMARMINAVAWKMPLPVPVWLGELQERDNVQRLLEAFQFQAASYWEDGSWIFPTKWLANSVDHDRLIAEELIYLTRCDVNAPVNELGTDLTPFWRRAFRYRAEREATANALRVREGKSIETGSRCSDGGWMFDGTTLRFSREITTAAPDKPMPLVLRVKP
;
A
#
# COMPACT_ATOMS: atom_id res chain seq x y z
N MET A 1 -8.86 61.34 5.04
CA MET A 1 -8.29 60.46 4.00
C MET A 1 -6.77 60.26 4.11
N LYS A 2 -5.94 61.30 4.27
CA LYS A 2 -4.47 61.15 4.31
C LYS A 2 -3.92 60.21 5.41
N ILE A 3 -4.49 60.25 6.62
CA ILE A 3 -4.06 59.39 7.74
C ILE A 3 -4.40 57.92 7.48
N ALA A 4 -5.60 57.62 6.96
CA ALA A 4 -6.00 56.25 6.64
C ALA A 4 -5.11 55.63 5.54
N ALA A 5 -4.76 56.41 4.51
CA ALA A 5 -3.83 55.97 3.48
C ALA A 5 -2.43 55.66 4.04
N LEU A 6 -1.91 56.49 4.95
CA LEU A 6 -0.63 56.24 5.62
C LEU A 6 -0.67 54.96 6.46
N ILE A 7 -1.75 54.72 7.21
CA ILE A 7 -1.92 53.50 8.01
C ILE A 7 -1.91 52.25 7.10
N ILE A 8 -2.64 52.29 5.98
CA ILE A 8 -2.70 51.17 5.03
C ILE A 8 -1.32 50.88 4.44
N VAL A 9 -0.56 51.90 4.03
CA VAL A 9 0.79 51.72 3.47
C VAL A 9 1.76 51.16 4.51
N THR A 10 1.72 51.66 5.75
CA THR A 10 2.58 51.14 6.84
C THR A 10 2.23 49.71 7.20
N ALA A 11 0.93 49.38 7.29
CA ALA A 11 0.48 48.01 7.55
C ALA A 11 0.92 47.07 6.43
N PHE A 12 0.79 47.49 5.16
CA PHE A 12 1.26 46.71 4.02
C PHE A 12 2.78 46.51 4.04
N GLY A 13 3.55 47.56 4.34
CA GLY A 13 5.01 47.48 4.47
C GLY A 13 5.45 46.52 5.58
N LEU A 14 4.74 46.51 6.72
CA LEU A 14 5.01 45.59 7.81
C LEU A 14 4.70 44.14 7.41
N VAL A 15 3.56 43.89 6.75
CA VAL A 15 3.21 42.56 6.24
C VAL A 15 4.25 42.05 5.24
N VAL A 16 4.69 42.88 4.30
CA VAL A 16 5.74 42.52 3.33
C VAL A 16 7.08 42.24 4.03
N SER A 17 7.47 43.06 5.01
CA SER A 17 8.71 42.85 5.77
C SER A 17 8.68 41.54 6.56
N VAL A 18 7.55 41.21 7.19
CA VAL A 18 7.37 39.94 7.91
C VAL A 18 7.42 38.78 6.92
N ALA A 19 6.73 38.87 5.79
CA ALA A 19 6.76 37.82 4.74
C ALA A 19 8.18 37.58 4.20
N LEU A 20 8.95 38.65 3.94
CA LEU A 20 10.35 38.55 3.50
C LEU A 20 11.26 37.97 4.57
N TRP A 21 10.99 38.21 5.85
CA TRP A 21 11.78 37.63 6.95
C TRP A 21 11.60 36.10 7.07
N PHE A 22 10.42 35.59 6.70
CA PHE A 22 10.16 34.15 6.67
C PHE A 22 10.69 33.47 5.40
N ARG A 23 10.89 34.22 4.31
CA ARG A 23 11.44 33.72 3.04
C ARG A 23 12.90 33.31 3.23
N ASN A 24 13.24 32.06 2.90
CA ASN A 24 14.58 31.50 3.01
C ASN A 24 14.81 30.41 1.94
N GLU A 25 15.06 30.83 0.71
CA GLU A 25 15.33 29.94 -0.43
C GLU A 25 16.54 29.03 -0.19
N GLY A 26 17.59 29.54 0.47
CA GLY A 26 18.79 28.75 0.78
C GLY A 26 18.52 27.57 1.70
N ALA A 27 17.68 27.76 2.74
CA ALA A 27 17.28 26.66 3.63
C ALA A 27 16.44 25.62 2.89
N VAL A 28 15.48 26.06 2.06
CA VAL A 28 14.64 25.18 1.25
C VAL A 28 15.46 24.37 0.25
N SER A 29 16.38 25.01 -0.46
CA SER A 29 17.28 24.36 -1.40
C SER A 29 18.22 23.35 -0.71
N THR A 30 18.77 23.73 0.45
CA THR A 30 19.64 22.87 1.25
C THR A 30 18.90 21.62 1.74
N SER A 31 17.67 21.79 2.25
CA SER A 31 16.84 20.69 2.73
C SER A 31 16.49 19.71 1.60
N ALA A 32 16.07 20.23 0.44
CA ALA A 32 15.78 19.41 -0.74
C ALA A 32 17.00 18.68 -1.34
N GLY A 33 18.20 19.26 -1.17
CA GLY A 33 19.45 18.68 -1.64
C GLY A 33 20.05 17.62 -0.72
N ARG A 34 19.44 17.36 0.44
CA ARG A 34 19.89 16.27 1.31
C ARG A 34 19.42 14.92 0.77
N PRO A 35 20.29 13.90 0.79
CA PRO A 35 19.89 12.57 0.34
C PRO A 35 18.90 11.93 1.32
N TRP A 36 17.90 11.26 0.75
CA TRP A 36 17.00 10.35 1.43
C TRP A 36 17.68 9.00 1.68
N PRO A 37 17.21 8.20 2.67
CA PRO A 37 17.89 6.97 3.09
C PRO A 37 18.00 5.92 1.97
N GLU A 38 18.90 4.94 2.16
CA GLU A 38 19.10 3.78 1.28
C GLU A 38 19.28 4.12 -0.22
N GLY A 39 19.94 5.24 -0.50
CA GLY A 39 20.28 5.61 -1.88
C GLY A 39 19.10 6.11 -2.72
N MET A 40 17.99 6.52 -2.09
CA MET A 40 16.85 7.13 -2.78
C MET A 40 17.16 8.50 -3.42
N GLY A 41 18.35 9.06 -3.22
CA GLY A 41 18.75 10.34 -3.82
C GLY A 41 18.09 11.54 -3.15
N THR A 42 18.08 12.67 -3.84
CA THR A 42 17.55 13.96 -3.35
C THR A 42 16.12 14.21 -3.83
N LEU A 43 15.45 15.26 -3.33
CA LEU A 43 14.13 15.63 -3.85
C LEU A 43 14.17 16.09 -5.32
N TYR A 44 15.30 16.61 -5.79
CA TYR A 44 15.47 17.00 -7.19
C TYR A 44 15.44 15.79 -8.15
N GLU A 45 15.95 14.64 -7.68
CA GLU A 45 16.08 13.41 -8.48
C GLU A 45 14.83 12.52 -8.36
N ALA A 46 13.96 12.77 -7.37
CA ALA A 46 12.83 11.90 -7.07
C ALA A 46 11.87 11.69 -8.26
N ARG A 47 11.71 12.69 -9.14
CA ARG A 47 10.88 12.58 -10.35
C ARG A 47 11.55 11.74 -11.44
N ASP A 48 12.88 11.78 -11.56
CA ASP A 48 13.62 11.06 -12.60
C ASP A 48 13.51 9.53 -12.45
N HIS A 49 13.19 9.06 -11.24
CA HIS A 49 12.92 7.65 -10.97
C HIS A 49 11.62 7.14 -11.62
N TRP A 50 10.73 8.03 -12.05
CA TRP A 50 9.39 7.69 -12.48
C TRP A 50 9.04 8.28 -13.85
N PRO A 51 9.69 7.81 -14.93
CA PRO A 51 9.42 8.32 -16.26
C PRO A 51 7.95 8.14 -16.64
N PRO A 52 7.39 9.03 -17.48
CA PRO A 52 6.03 8.92 -17.95
C PRO A 52 5.85 7.61 -18.73
N LEU A 53 4.68 6.99 -18.57
CA LEU A 53 4.31 5.76 -19.26
C LEU A 53 3.06 6.00 -20.08
N LYS A 54 2.99 5.32 -21.24
CA LYS A 54 1.78 5.28 -22.07
C LYS A 54 1.01 4.01 -21.77
N ALA A 55 -0.31 4.14 -21.68
CA ALA A 55 -1.21 2.99 -21.55
C ALA A 55 -1.04 2.04 -22.75
N ASN A 56 -1.12 0.74 -22.49
CA ASN A 56 -1.11 -0.29 -23.54
C ASN A 56 -2.51 -0.85 -23.86
N GLY A 57 -2.62 -1.67 -24.91
CA GLY A 57 -3.91 -2.27 -25.28
C GLY A 57 -4.51 -3.18 -24.20
N ALA A 58 -3.68 -3.76 -23.32
CA ALA A 58 -4.15 -4.62 -22.24
C ALA A 58 -4.86 -3.83 -21.13
N SER A 59 -4.40 -2.62 -20.77
CA SER A 59 -5.12 -1.77 -19.80
C SER A 59 -6.48 -1.33 -20.33
N VAL A 60 -6.58 -0.97 -21.62
CA VAL A 60 -7.87 -0.64 -22.26
C VAL A 60 -8.84 -1.83 -22.20
N LYS A 61 -8.38 -3.04 -22.55
CA LYS A 61 -9.18 -4.28 -22.46
C LYS A 61 -9.62 -4.57 -21.03
N LEU A 62 -8.72 -4.43 -20.06
CA LEU A 62 -9.03 -4.64 -18.65
C LEU A 62 -10.09 -3.66 -18.16
N THR A 63 -9.97 -2.37 -18.52
CA THR A 63 -10.98 -1.36 -18.19
C THR A 63 -12.35 -1.68 -18.81
N ALA A 64 -12.38 -2.16 -20.06
CA ALA A 64 -13.62 -2.56 -20.70
C ALA A 64 -14.28 -3.74 -19.98
N LEU A 65 -13.51 -4.79 -19.65
CA LEU A 65 -14.00 -5.94 -18.90
C LEU A 65 -14.49 -5.52 -17.51
N ALA A 66 -13.73 -4.71 -16.78
CA ALA A 66 -14.09 -4.26 -15.44
C ALA A 66 -15.40 -3.45 -15.41
N LYS A 67 -15.66 -2.63 -16.44
CA LYS A 67 -16.91 -1.86 -16.58
C LYS A 67 -18.16 -2.72 -16.77
N THR A 68 -18.00 -3.96 -17.23
CA THR A 68 -19.13 -4.90 -17.40
C THR A 68 -19.50 -5.65 -16.12
N LEU A 69 -18.68 -5.54 -15.07
CA LEU A 69 -18.93 -6.23 -13.80
C LEU A 69 -20.06 -5.53 -13.04
N PRO A 70 -21.00 -6.28 -12.44
CA PRO A 70 -22.02 -5.71 -11.59
C PRO A 70 -21.39 -5.18 -10.29
N VAL A 71 -21.93 -4.05 -9.79
CA VAL A 71 -21.64 -3.60 -8.42
C VAL A 71 -22.29 -4.60 -7.46
N ASN A 72 -21.51 -5.15 -6.53
CA ASN A 72 -21.98 -6.19 -5.62
C ASN A 72 -21.42 -5.96 -4.20
N GLU A 73 -22.20 -5.29 -3.37
CA GLU A 73 -21.85 -5.03 -1.96
C GLU A 73 -21.63 -6.32 -1.16
N GLY A 74 -22.34 -7.41 -1.53
CA GLY A 74 -22.18 -8.71 -0.89
C GLY A 74 -20.81 -9.35 -1.10
N VAL A 75 -20.09 -8.98 -2.18
CA VAL A 75 -18.71 -9.42 -2.41
C VAL A 75 -17.74 -8.73 -1.45
N ASP A 76 -17.92 -7.43 -1.23
CA ASP A 76 -17.05 -6.66 -0.34
C ASP A 76 -17.17 -7.19 1.10
N ASP A 77 -18.39 -7.37 1.60
CA ASP A 77 -18.66 -7.95 2.92
C ASP A 77 -18.13 -9.38 3.06
N PHE A 78 -18.26 -10.18 2.00
CA PHE A 78 -17.75 -11.55 1.98
C PHE A 78 -16.23 -11.59 2.10
N VAL A 79 -15.52 -10.80 1.28
CA VAL A 79 -14.06 -10.76 1.28
C VAL A 79 -13.53 -10.21 2.60
N GLU A 80 -14.11 -9.13 3.13
CA GLU A 80 -13.71 -8.55 4.41
C GLU A 80 -13.89 -9.55 5.55
N ARG A 81 -15.04 -10.24 5.59
CA ARG A 81 -15.30 -11.30 6.58
C ARG A 81 -14.28 -12.43 6.47
N GLU A 82 -14.00 -12.92 5.27
CA GLU A 82 -13.08 -14.05 5.07
C GLU A 82 -11.62 -13.68 5.35
N ILE A 83 -11.22 -12.43 5.16
CA ILE A 83 -9.91 -11.90 5.58
C ILE A 83 -9.81 -11.87 7.11
N ALA A 84 -10.84 -11.37 7.80
CA ALA A 84 -10.85 -11.25 9.25
C ALA A 84 -11.02 -12.60 9.98
N ARG A 85 -11.43 -13.66 9.26
CA ARG A 85 -11.72 -14.97 9.83
C ARG A 85 -10.47 -15.85 9.91
N GLY A 86 -10.02 -16.11 11.14
CA GLY A 86 -8.88 -16.99 11.45
C GLY A 86 -9.20 -18.50 11.42
N GLU A 87 -10.12 -18.94 10.56
CA GLU A 87 -10.54 -20.34 10.43
C GLU A 87 -10.31 -20.85 9.02
N LEU A 88 -9.88 -22.11 8.88
CA LEU A 88 -9.55 -22.69 7.58
C LEU A 88 -10.79 -22.85 6.67
N THR A 89 -11.98 -22.99 7.26
CA THR A 89 -13.22 -23.15 6.52
C THR A 89 -13.67 -21.83 5.89
N ILE A 90 -14.19 -21.93 4.67
CA ILE A 90 -14.71 -20.78 3.91
C ILE A 90 -16.22 -20.70 4.15
N GLY A 91 -16.70 -19.51 4.51
CA GLY A 91 -18.11 -19.25 4.79
C GLY A 91 -19.01 -19.28 3.55
N ASP A 92 -20.26 -18.84 3.74
CA ASP A 92 -21.25 -18.80 2.67
C ASP A 92 -20.91 -17.78 1.59
N LEU A 93 -21.08 -18.22 0.34
CA LEU A 93 -20.70 -17.48 -0.85
C LEU A 93 -21.83 -16.53 -1.27
N PRO A 94 -21.52 -15.28 -1.66
CA PRO A 94 -22.47 -14.43 -2.36
C PRO A 94 -22.64 -14.91 -3.81
N VAL A 95 -23.58 -14.31 -4.54
CA VAL A 95 -23.64 -14.48 -6.00
C VAL A 95 -22.40 -13.83 -6.62
N LEU A 96 -21.64 -14.58 -7.40
CA LEU A 96 -20.39 -14.11 -8.01
C LEU A 96 -20.56 -13.91 -9.51
N ALA A 97 -19.99 -12.81 -10.03
CA ALA A 97 -19.83 -12.60 -11.46
C ALA A 97 -18.70 -13.49 -12.00
N ASP A 98 -18.78 -13.86 -13.29
CA ASP A 98 -17.66 -14.53 -13.96
C ASP A 98 -16.52 -13.54 -14.22
N VAL A 99 -15.35 -13.84 -13.67
CA VAL A 99 -14.13 -13.05 -13.79
C VAL A 99 -13.05 -13.75 -14.62
N SER A 100 -13.39 -14.86 -15.28
CA SER A 100 -12.44 -15.69 -16.03
C SER A 100 -11.71 -14.90 -17.12
N ALA A 101 -12.42 -14.07 -17.88
CA ALA A 101 -11.80 -13.23 -18.92
C ALA A 101 -10.79 -12.21 -18.36
N ILE A 102 -11.03 -11.71 -17.15
CA ILE A 102 -10.11 -10.78 -16.47
C ILE A 102 -8.89 -11.53 -15.96
N ARG A 103 -9.09 -12.67 -15.30
CA ARG A 103 -7.99 -13.56 -14.86
C ARG A 103 -7.08 -13.88 -16.04
N ASP A 104 -7.64 -14.38 -17.13
CA ASP A 104 -6.88 -14.85 -18.30
C ASP A 104 -6.08 -13.69 -18.95
N LEU A 105 -6.66 -12.48 -19.01
CA LEU A 105 -5.94 -11.29 -19.49
C LEU A 105 -4.73 -10.95 -18.60
N LEU A 106 -4.93 -10.91 -17.28
CA LEU A 106 -3.91 -10.54 -16.29
C LEU A 106 -2.76 -11.54 -16.22
N LEU A 107 -3.04 -12.83 -16.45
CA LEU A 107 -2.03 -13.88 -16.47
C LEU A 107 -1.25 -13.92 -17.78
N ARG A 108 -1.86 -13.49 -18.91
CA ARG A 108 -1.27 -13.60 -20.24
C ARG A 108 -0.37 -12.43 -20.61
N GLU A 109 -0.77 -11.20 -20.30
CA GLU A 109 -0.11 -9.99 -20.81
C GLU A 109 0.13 -8.97 -19.68
N PRO A 110 1.28 -8.25 -19.70
CA PRO A 110 1.51 -7.16 -18.77
C PRO A 110 0.53 -6.01 -19.07
N VAL A 111 -0.12 -5.49 -18.04
CA VAL A 111 -0.99 -4.31 -18.13
C VAL A 111 -0.17 -3.09 -17.73
N ILE A 112 -0.10 -2.11 -18.63
CA ILE A 112 0.62 -0.84 -18.42
C ILE A 112 -0.41 0.28 -18.43
N TRP A 113 -0.43 1.05 -17.35
CA TRP A 113 -1.26 2.24 -17.20
C TRP A 113 -0.52 3.48 -17.69
N GLU A 114 -1.28 4.45 -18.18
CA GLU A 114 -0.74 5.77 -18.39
C GLU A 114 -0.37 6.37 -17.04
N ARG A 115 0.79 7.03 -16.99
CA ARG A 115 1.31 7.67 -15.79
C ARG A 115 1.42 9.17 -16.04
N HIS A 116 0.71 9.93 -15.21
CA HIS A 116 0.85 11.38 -15.13
C HIS A 116 1.68 11.75 -13.89
N ASP A 117 2.39 12.87 -13.97
CA ASP A 117 3.29 13.34 -12.91
C ASP A 117 2.56 14.09 -11.80
N GLU A 118 1.27 14.41 -11.99
CA GLU A 118 0.48 15.22 -11.07
C GLU A 118 -0.03 14.41 -9.87
N ILE A 119 0.09 14.98 -8.67
CA ILE A 119 -0.56 14.44 -7.46
C ILE A 119 -2.07 14.68 -7.56
N GLY A 120 -2.85 13.63 -7.29
CA GLY A 120 -4.31 13.75 -7.22
C GLY A 120 -5.02 13.62 -8.58
N ASP A 121 -4.36 13.09 -9.60
CA ASP A 121 -4.98 12.77 -10.89
C ASP A 121 -6.27 11.95 -10.71
N GLN A 122 -7.39 12.51 -11.15
CA GLN A 122 -8.71 11.89 -11.07
C GLN A 122 -8.76 10.55 -11.84
N ASN A 123 -7.96 10.40 -12.90
CA ASN A 123 -7.85 9.14 -13.62
C ASN A 123 -7.17 8.07 -12.77
N ALA A 124 -6.11 8.42 -12.02
CA ALA A 124 -5.45 7.51 -11.10
C ALA A 124 -6.39 7.07 -9.97
N VAL A 125 -7.20 7.98 -9.41
CA VAL A 125 -8.22 7.66 -8.40
C VAL A 125 -9.25 6.69 -8.97
N THR A 126 -9.75 6.94 -10.18
CA THR A 126 -10.75 6.09 -10.86
C THR A 126 -10.18 4.71 -11.18
N ALA A 127 -8.95 4.65 -11.70
CA ALA A 127 -8.27 3.40 -12.02
C ALA A 127 -8.05 2.56 -10.75
N ARG A 128 -7.60 3.18 -9.66
CA ARG A 128 -7.43 2.54 -8.35
C ARG A 128 -8.73 1.93 -7.84
N ALA A 129 -9.85 2.67 -7.90
CA ALA A 129 -11.14 2.17 -7.46
C ALA A 129 -11.55 0.92 -8.25
N MET A 130 -11.45 0.98 -9.58
CA MET A 130 -11.72 -0.15 -10.47
C MET A 130 -10.82 -1.36 -10.16
N GLN A 131 -9.51 -1.16 -9.97
CA GLN A 131 -8.57 -2.24 -9.64
C GLN A 131 -8.90 -2.92 -8.30
N MET A 132 -9.27 -2.15 -7.28
CA MET A 132 -9.67 -2.72 -5.99
C MET A 132 -10.96 -3.54 -6.10
N THR A 133 -11.94 -3.09 -6.91
CA THR A 133 -13.15 -3.88 -7.20
C THR A 133 -12.82 -5.19 -7.91
N VAL A 134 -11.98 -5.14 -8.95
CA VAL A 134 -11.53 -6.34 -9.68
C VAL A 134 -10.79 -7.30 -8.74
N ALA A 135 -9.89 -6.78 -7.91
CA ALA A 135 -9.13 -7.57 -6.96
C ALA A 135 -10.05 -8.32 -5.97
N ARG A 136 -11.06 -7.65 -5.40
CA ARG A 136 -12.02 -8.29 -4.49
C ARG A 136 -12.84 -9.38 -5.18
N LEU A 137 -13.29 -9.15 -6.41
CA LEU A 137 -14.04 -10.15 -7.17
C LEU A 137 -13.18 -11.39 -7.49
N LEU A 138 -11.91 -11.19 -7.87
CA LEU A 138 -10.97 -12.29 -8.08
C LEU A 138 -10.69 -13.06 -6.77
N VAL A 139 -10.48 -12.36 -5.64
CA VAL A 139 -10.32 -13.01 -4.32
C VAL A 139 -11.57 -13.80 -3.93
N ALA A 140 -12.76 -13.26 -4.17
CA ALA A 140 -14.02 -13.96 -3.89
C ALA A 140 -14.17 -15.21 -4.78
N SER A 141 -13.81 -15.11 -6.07
CA SER A 141 -13.77 -16.25 -6.98
C SER A 141 -12.77 -17.32 -6.51
N ALA A 142 -11.58 -16.92 -6.07
CA ALA A 142 -10.56 -17.81 -5.53
C ALA A 142 -11.09 -18.59 -4.31
N LEU A 143 -11.74 -17.90 -3.37
CA LEU A 143 -12.36 -18.52 -2.20
C LEU A 143 -13.48 -19.50 -2.58
N ALA A 144 -14.33 -19.16 -3.55
CA ALA A 144 -15.36 -20.08 -4.04
C ALA A 144 -14.77 -21.35 -4.65
N LYS A 145 -13.74 -21.21 -5.49
CA LYS A 145 -13.01 -22.32 -6.10
C LYS A 145 -12.27 -23.16 -5.03
N ALA A 146 -11.64 -22.51 -4.06
CA ALA A 146 -10.97 -23.19 -2.95
C ALA A 146 -11.93 -23.99 -2.07
N ARG A 147 -13.16 -23.49 -1.85
CA ARG A 147 -14.23 -24.22 -1.13
C ARG A 147 -14.62 -25.50 -1.88
N ALA A 148 -14.53 -25.50 -3.21
CA ALA A 148 -14.71 -26.68 -4.06
C ALA A 148 -13.42 -27.52 -4.24
N ASN A 149 -12.34 -27.17 -3.55
CA ASN A 149 -11.01 -27.78 -3.68
C ASN A 149 -10.46 -27.74 -5.11
N ASP A 150 -10.80 -26.69 -5.87
CA ASP A 150 -10.34 -26.48 -7.25
C ASP A 150 -8.98 -25.73 -7.26
N PRO A 151 -7.90 -26.32 -7.81
CA PRO A 151 -6.59 -25.69 -7.86
C PRO A 151 -6.55 -24.36 -8.66
N VAL A 152 -7.52 -24.12 -9.55
CA VAL A 152 -7.64 -22.85 -10.29
C VAL A 152 -7.87 -21.65 -9.35
N ALA A 153 -8.24 -21.89 -8.09
CA ALA A 153 -8.26 -20.86 -7.05
C ALA A 153 -6.94 -20.07 -6.96
N TRP A 154 -5.80 -20.74 -7.17
CA TRP A 154 -4.50 -20.07 -7.17
C TRP A 154 -4.29 -19.14 -8.36
N ASP A 155 -4.88 -19.44 -9.51
CA ASP A 155 -4.76 -18.60 -10.71
C ASP A 155 -5.50 -17.28 -10.55
N ASP A 156 -6.65 -17.28 -9.85
CA ASP A 156 -7.35 -16.05 -9.50
C ASP A 156 -6.51 -15.18 -8.55
N LEU A 157 -5.88 -15.76 -7.52
CA LEU A 157 -4.98 -15.01 -6.62
C LEU A 157 -3.73 -14.50 -7.35
N HIS A 158 -3.20 -15.29 -8.28
CA HIS A 158 -2.08 -14.86 -9.12
C HIS A 158 -2.48 -13.71 -10.04
N ALA A 159 -3.70 -13.72 -10.58
CA ALA A 159 -4.23 -12.59 -11.34
C ALA A 159 -4.34 -11.32 -10.49
N VAL A 160 -4.78 -11.43 -9.22
CA VAL A 160 -4.75 -10.29 -8.27
C VAL A 160 -3.31 -9.81 -8.06
N TRP A 161 -2.35 -10.72 -7.95
CA TRP A 161 -0.95 -10.34 -7.81
C TRP A 161 -0.43 -9.61 -9.05
N LYS A 162 -0.71 -10.12 -10.25
CA LYS A 162 -0.38 -9.46 -11.51
C LYS A 162 -1.04 -8.09 -11.60
N LEU A 163 -2.30 -7.96 -11.19
CA LEU A 163 -3.02 -6.69 -11.11
C LEU A 163 -2.32 -5.69 -10.17
N ALA A 164 -1.93 -6.12 -8.98
CA ALA A 164 -1.18 -5.28 -8.04
C ALA A 164 0.16 -4.83 -8.63
N ARG A 165 0.88 -5.74 -9.31
CA ARG A 165 2.14 -5.46 -10.00
C ARG A 165 2.00 -4.46 -11.16
N THR A 166 0.80 -4.24 -11.72
CA THR A 166 0.59 -3.20 -12.76
C THR A 166 0.79 -1.78 -12.24
N LEU A 167 0.69 -1.62 -10.91
CA LEU A 167 0.90 -0.36 -10.21
C LEU A 167 2.32 -0.21 -9.68
N ASP A 168 3.17 -1.20 -9.95
CA ASP A 168 4.58 -1.09 -9.59
C ASP A 168 5.22 0.07 -10.32
N GLY A 169 5.95 0.83 -9.53
CA GLY A 169 6.57 2.05 -9.97
C GLY A 169 5.62 3.22 -10.22
N HIS A 170 4.38 3.15 -9.76
CA HIS A 170 3.57 4.35 -9.65
C HIS A 170 4.07 5.22 -8.48
N PRO A 171 4.41 6.50 -8.70
CA PRO A 171 5.03 7.32 -7.66
C PRO A 171 4.06 7.76 -6.56
N GLN A 172 2.76 7.83 -6.88
CA GLN A 172 1.76 8.27 -5.92
C GLN A 172 1.57 7.29 -4.74
N MET A 173 1.66 7.83 -3.53
CA MET A 173 1.43 7.13 -2.26
C MET A 173 0.12 6.34 -2.25
N MET A 174 -0.99 6.95 -2.65
CA MET A 174 -2.30 6.30 -2.66
C MET A 174 -2.36 5.08 -3.57
N THR A 175 -1.60 5.07 -4.67
CA THR A 175 -1.49 3.92 -5.56
C THR A 175 -0.69 2.79 -4.91
N GLN A 176 0.43 3.09 -4.25
CA GLN A 176 1.20 2.07 -3.51
C GLN A 176 0.40 1.48 -2.34
N THR A 177 -0.48 2.25 -1.69
CA THR A 177 -1.39 1.68 -0.67
C THR A 177 -2.34 0.63 -1.27
N ALA A 178 -2.78 0.79 -2.52
CA ALA A 178 -3.63 -0.19 -3.19
C ALA A 178 -2.86 -1.48 -3.49
N VAL A 179 -1.59 -1.37 -3.90
CA VAL A 179 -0.69 -2.53 -4.07
C VAL A 179 -0.58 -3.32 -2.77
N LEU A 180 -0.29 -2.62 -1.66
CA LEU A 180 -0.23 -3.25 -0.34
C LEU A 180 -1.57 -3.89 0.05
N SER A 181 -2.70 -3.20 -0.17
CA SER A 181 -4.02 -3.76 0.12
C SER A 181 -4.30 -5.04 -0.67
N MET A 182 -4.01 -5.07 -1.98
CA MET A 182 -4.16 -6.27 -2.79
C MET A 182 -3.26 -7.41 -2.33
N ALA A 183 -1.99 -7.12 -2.00
CA ALA A 183 -1.07 -8.10 -1.47
C ALA A 183 -1.55 -8.70 -0.14
N ARG A 184 -2.06 -7.85 0.77
CA ARG A 184 -2.66 -8.28 2.05
C ARG A 184 -3.89 -9.16 1.85
N MET A 185 -4.78 -8.82 0.90
CA MET A 185 -5.95 -9.64 0.59
C MET A 185 -5.52 -11.04 0.12
N ILE A 186 -4.57 -11.13 -0.82
CA ILE A 186 -4.02 -12.42 -1.30
C ILE A 186 -3.46 -13.22 -0.13
N ASN A 187 -2.58 -12.62 0.65
CA ASN A 187 -1.92 -13.27 1.77
C ASN A 187 -2.93 -13.81 2.80
N ALA A 188 -3.92 -13.00 3.15
CA ALA A 188 -4.94 -13.34 4.14
C ALA A 188 -5.76 -14.59 3.78
N VAL A 189 -5.95 -14.86 2.50
CA VAL A 189 -6.72 -16.02 2.02
C VAL A 189 -5.86 -17.17 1.50
N ALA A 190 -4.58 -16.93 1.19
CA ALA A 190 -3.69 -17.92 0.58
C ALA A 190 -3.57 -19.21 1.41
N TRP A 191 -3.56 -19.11 2.74
CA TRP A 191 -3.50 -20.28 3.61
C TRP A 191 -4.77 -21.14 3.62
N LYS A 192 -5.88 -20.67 3.00
CA LYS A 192 -7.13 -21.41 2.79
C LYS A 192 -7.19 -22.13 1.43
N MET A 193 -6.26 -21.85 0.53
CA MET A 193 -6.25 -22.42 -0.83
C MET A 193 -5.88 -23.91 -0.83
N PRO A 194 -6.28 -24.70 -1.84
CA PRO A 194 -5.88 -26.10 -1.96
C PRO A 194 -4.35 -26.25 -2.09
N LEU A 195 -3.80 -27.37 -1.66
CA LEU A 195 -2.38 -27.72 -1.90
C LEU A 195 -2.24 -28.36 -3.30
N PRO A 196 -1.06 -28.25 -3.96
CA PRO A 196 0.19 -27.64 -3.51
C PRO A 196 0.22 -26.11 -3.64
N VAL A 197 1.12 -25.47 -2.88
CA VAL A 197 1.38 -24.03 -2.97
C VAL A 197 2.16 -23.71 -4.27
N PRO A 198 1.71 -22.75 -5.09
CA PRO A 198 2.41 -22.39 -6.32
C PRO A 198 3.66 -21.56 -6.03
N VAL A 199 4.68 -21.69 -6.89
CA VAL A 199 5.99 -21.02 -6.74
C VAL A 199 5.87 -19.50 -6.72
N TRP A 200 4.96 -18.91 -7.51
CA TRP A 200 4.80 -17.46 -7.59
C TRP A 200 4.42 -16.82 -6.24
N LEU A 201 3.84 -17.58 -5.30
CA LEU A 201 3.52 -17.05 -3.97
C LEU A 201 4.80 -16.61 -3.24
N GLY A 202 5.95 -17.24 -3.51
CA GLY A 202 7.25 -16.80 -3.00
C GLY A 202 7.57 -15.36 -3.38
N GLU A 203 7.25 -14.94 -4.60
CA GLU A 203 7.48 -13.56 -5.07
C GLU A 203 6.67 -12.53 -4.24
N LEU A 204 5.42 -12.87 -3.89
CA LEU A 204 4.58 -12.05 -3.00
C LEU A 204 5.20 -11.99 -1.59
N GLN A 205 5.65 -13.13 -1.07
CA GLN A 205 6.20 -13.25 0.28
C GLN A 205 7.53 -12.50 0.44
N GLU A 206 8.32 -12.42 -0.62
CA GLU A 206 9.64 -11.76 -0.61
C GLU A 206 9.57 -10.25 -0.88
N ARG A 207 8.45 -9.73 -1.40
CA ARG A 207 8.34 -8.30 -1.75
C ARG A 207 8.62 -7.37 -0.58
N ASP A 208 9.51 -6.40 -0.79
CA ASP A 208 9.64 -5.27 0.14
C ASP A 208 8.56 -4.21 -0.14
N ASN A 209 7.56 -4.14 0.75
CA ASN A 209 6.50 -3.15 0.64
C ASN A 209 6.84 -1.83 1.36
N VAL A 210 7.79 -1.85 2.31
CA VAL A 210 8.18 -0.65 3.06
C VAL A 210 9.02 0.24 2.17
N GLN A 211 10.02 -0.33 1.47
CA GLN A 211 10.84 0.41 0.52
C GLN A 211 9.98 1.14 -0.53
N ARG A 212 9.00 0.45 -1.11
CA ARG A 212 8.10 1.04 -2.14
C ARG A 212 7.24 2.18 -1.61
N LEU A 213 6.79 2.09 -0.36
CA LEU A 213 6.05 3.18 0.28
C LEU A 213 6.98 4.36 0.59
N LEU A 214 8.24 4.11 0.96
CA LEU A 214 9.23 5.16 1.20
C LEU A 214 9.60 5.89 -0.10
N GLU A 215 9.78 5.17 -1.20
CA GLU A 215 9.99 5.79 -2.53
C GLU A 215 8.81 6.69 -2.93
N ALA A 216 7.57 6.24 -2.69
CA ALA A 216 6.37 7.05 -2.93
C ALA A 216 6.23 8.22 -1.95
N PHE A 217 6.72 8.08 -0.72
CA PHE A 217 6.74 9.14 0.28
C PHE A 217 7.71 10.24 -0.12
N GLN A 218 8.90 9.88 -0.60
CA GLN A 218 9.87 10.83 -1.16
C GLN A 218 9.27 11.59 -2.34
N PHE A 219 8.63 10.91 -3.28
CA PHE A 219 8.00 11.57 -4.43
C PHE A 219 6.90 12.56 -4.00
N GLN A 220 6.08 12.17 -3.02
CA GLN A 220 5.07 13.05 -2.44
C GLN A 220 5.73 14.30 -1.82
N ALA A 221 6.76 14.12 -1.01
CA ALA A 221 7.51 15.23 -0.41
C ALA A 221 8.15 16.13 -1.48
N ALA A 222 8.71 15.57 -2.55
CA ALA A 222 9.28 16.32 -3.68
C ALA A 222 8.24 17.20 -4.35
N SER A 223 7.04 16.67 -4.60
CA SER A 223 5.97 17.42 -5.26
C SER A 223 5.46 18.56 -4.39
N TYR A 224 5.21 18.33 -3.09
CA TYR A 224 4.81 19.39 -2.17
C TYR A 224 5.91 20.44 -1.97
N TRP A 225 7.17 20.01 -1.94
CA TRP A 225 8.31 20.90 -1.88
C TRP A 225 8.38 21.80 -3.12
N GLU A 226 8.21 21.24 -4.33
CA GLU A 226 8.28 22.01 -5.58
C GLU A 226 7.18 23.08 -5.61
N ASP A 227 5.93 22.68 -5.36
CA ASP A 227 4.79 23.60 -5.28
C ASP A 227 5.00 24.67 -4.20
N GLY A 228 5.44 24.25 -3.00
CA GLY A 228 5.67 25.13 -1.87
C GLY A 228 6.84 26.09 -2.09
N SER A 229 7.90 25.65 -2.76
CA SER A 229 9.10 26.45 -3.02
C SER A 229 8.83 27.59 -4.00
N TRP A 230 7.91 27.37 -4.94
CA TRP A 230 7.49 28.39 -5.91
C TRP A 230 6.64 29.48 -5.26
N ILE A 231 5.73 29.12 -4.35
CA ILE A 231 4.78 30.07 -3.75
C ILE A 231 5.36 30.71 -2.47
N PHE A 232 5.93 29.92 -1.56
CA PHE A 232 6.37 30.35 -0.23
C PHE A 232 7.63 29.58 0.24
N PRO A 233 8.84 29.91 -0.27
CA PRO A 233 10.06 29.23 0.14
C PRO A 233 10.46 29.70 1.54
N THR A 234 9.93 29.05 2.58
CA THR A 234 10.08 29.46 3.98
C THR A 234 10.95 28.50 4.80
N LYS A 235 11.45 28.98 5.95
CA LYS A 235 12.11 28.09 6.94
C LYS A 235 11.20 26.95 7.40
N TRP A 236 9.89 27.19 7.47
CA TRP A 236 8.91 26.17 7.85
C TRP A 236 8.88 25.03 6.83
N LEU A 237 8.77 25.35 5.52
CA LEU A 237 8.83 24.34 4.46
C LEU A 237 10.14 23.52 4.51
N ALA A 238 11.28 24.18 4.72
CA ALA A 238 12.57 23.49 4.85
C ALA A 238 12.59 22.51 6.03
N ASN A 239 12.01 22.89 7.18
CA ASN A 239 11.90 22.04 8.35
C ASN A 239 10.94 20.86 8.10
N SER A 240 9.83 21.07 7.40
CA SER A 240 8.88 19.99 7.07
C SER A 240 9.50 18.94 6.15
N VAL A 241 10.26 19.37 5.14
CA VAL A 241 11.03 18.44 4.29
C VAL A 241 12.05 17.65 5.10
N ASP A 242 12.78 18.31 6.00
CA ASP A 242 13.77 17.64 6.85
C ASP A 242 13.10 16.66 7.83
N HIS A 243 11.94 17.02 8.38
CA HIS A 243 11.17 16.17 9.28
C HIS A 243 10.70 14.90 8.57
N ASP A 244 10.08 15.04 7.39
CA ASP A 244 9.60 13.90 6.60
C ASP A 244 10.75 12.98 6.16
N ARG A 245 11.92 13.55 5.81
CA ARG A 245 13.14 12.77 5.53
C ARG A 245 13.61 11.97 6.75
N LEU A 246 13.59 12.57 7.94
CA LEU A 246 13.96 11.88 9.19
C LEU A 246 12.96 10.77 9.54
N ILE A 247 11.67 10.95 9.27
CA ILE A 247 10.67 9.87 9.39
C ILE A 247 11.06 8.71 8.48
N ALA A 248 11.39 8.98 7.22
CA ALA A 248 11.81 7.92 6.28
C ALA A 248 13.06 7.17 6.78
N GLU A 249 14.03 7.88 7.33
CA GLU A 249 15.26 7.33 7.92
C GLU A 249 14.98 6.45 9.15
N GLU A 250 14.03 6.83 10.00
CA GLU A 250 13.61 5.98 11.13
C GLU A 250 12.89 4.72 10.65
N LEU A 251 11.97 4.86 9.69
CA LEU A 251 11.13 3.75 9.22
C LEU A 251 11.96 2.65 8.53
N ILE A 252 12.99 3.00 7.77
CA ILE A 252 13.72 2.01 6.97
C ILE A 252 14.47 0.98 7.83
N TYR A 253 14.98 1.39 9.00
CA TYR A 253 15.69 0.51 9.93
C TYR A 253 14.77 -0.16 10.96
N LEU A 254 13.47 0.13 10.91
CA LEU A 254 12.54 -0.39 11.89
C LEU A 254 12.24 -1.87 11.63
N THR A 255 12.47 -2.71 12.65
CA THR A 255 12.18 -4.16 12.60
C THR A 255 10.91 -4.54 13.35
N ARG A 256 10.32 -3.61 14.10
CA ARG A 256 9.03 -3.81 14.78
C ARG A 256 7.88 -3.87 13.79
N CYS A 257 6.83 -4.58 14.15
CA CYS A 257 5.59 -4.71 13.40
C CYS A 257 4.44 -3.96 14.06
N ASP A 258 4.50 -3.70 15.37
CA ASP A 258 3.64 -2.72 16.06
C ASP A 258 4.33 -1.35 16.06
N VAL A 259 3.92 -0.49 15.13
CA VAL A 259 4.59 0.79 14.86
C VAL A 259 3.68 1.97 15.14
N ASN A 260 4.22 2.99 15.82
CA ASN A 260 3.57 4.28 15.94
C ASN A 260 4.38 5.30 15.15
N ALA A 261 4.20 5.31 13.83
CA ALA A 261 4.90 6.24 12.96
C ALA A 261 4.54 7.69 13.33
N PRO A 262 5.52 8.61 13.32
CA PRO A 262 5.23 10.04 13.45
C PRO A 262 4.33 10.50 12.30
N VAL A 263 3.53 11.54 12.57
CA VAL A 263 2.70 12.20 11.54
C VAL A 263 3.63 12.99 10.64
N ASN A 264 3.54 12.77 9.33
CA ASN A 264 4.27 13.57 8.34
C ASN A 264 3.73 15.01 8.27
N GLU A 265 4.60 15.96 7.97
CA GLU A 265 4.23 17.37 7.86
C GLU A 265 3.74 17.74 6.45
N LEU A 266 4.17 17.01 5.41
CA LEU A 266 3.75 17.28 4.03
C LEU A 266 2.67 16.31 3.54
N GLY A 267 1.48 16.86 3.26
CA GLY A 267 0.36 16.14 2.66
C GLY A 267 -0.57 15.46 3.66
N THR A 268 -1.02 14.25 3.34
CA THR A 268 -1.99 13.50 4.16
C THR A 268 -1.29 12.66 5.23
N ASP A 269 -1.91 12.49 6.40
CA ASP A 269 -1.41 11.62 7.47
C ASP A 269 -1.24 10.16 6.98
N LEU A 270 0.00 9.69 6.98
CA LEU A 270 0.38 8.35 6.55
C LEU A 270 0.48 7.32 7.68
N THR A 271 0.26 7.72 8.93
CA THR A 271 0.37 6.84 10.11
C THR A 271 -0.38 5.52 9.96
N PRO A 272 -1.65 5.50 9.46
CA PRO A 272 -2.38 4.25 9.27
C PRO A 272 -1.74 3.33 8.21
N PHE A 273 -1.12 3.89 7.18
CA PHE A 273 -0.48 3.12 6.11
C PHE A 273 0.81 2.47 6.59
N TRP A 274 1.63 3.20 7.36
CA TRP A 274 2.82 2.64 7.99
C TRP A 274 2.46 1.46 8.91
N ARG A 275 1.47 1.64 9.80
CA ARG A 275 0.97 0.55 10.65
C ARG A 275 0.62 -0.71 9.86
N ARG A 276 -0.10 -0.56 8.74
CA ARG A 276 -0.47 -1.69 7.86
C ARG A 276 0.76 -2.34 7.21
N ALA A 277 1.69 -1.54 6.70
CA ALA A 277 2.88 -2.04 6.00
C ALA A 277 3.79 -2.86 6.92
N PHE A 278 4.00 -2.38 8.15
CA PHE A 278 4.82 -3.09 9.13
C PHE A 278 4.13 -4.33 9.69
N ARG A 279 2.83 -4.25 10.02
CA ARG A 279 2.04 -5.42 10.45
C ARG A 279 2.02 -6.53 9.38
N TYR A 280 2.03 -6.15 8.10
CA TYR A 280 2.00 -7.12 7.00
C TYR A 280 3.18 -8.11 7.02
N ARG A 281 4.31 -7.78 7.64
CA ARG A 281 5.42 -8.73 7.85
C ARG A 281 4.96 -9.94 8.68
N ALA A 282 4.28 -9.72 9.80
CA ALA A 282 3.71 -10.79 10.62
C ALA A 282 2.60 -11.56 9.88
N GLU A 283 1.73 -10.87 9.13
CA GLU A 283 0.66 -11.54 8.35
C GLU A 283 1.23 -12.53 7.34
N ARG A 284 2.33 -12.17 6.68
CA ARG A 284 3.05 -13.02 5.73
C ARG A 284 3.62 -14.27 6.37
N GLU A 285 4.29 -14.10 7.49
CA GLU A 285 4.82 -15.23 8.27
C GLU A 285 3.71 -16.13 8.80
N ALA A 286 2.57 -15.57 9.22
CA ALA A 286 1.40 -16.33 9.64
C ALA A 286 0.92 -17.26 8.52
N THR A 287 0.82 -16.73 7.30
CA THR A 287 0.39 -17.45 6.10
C THR A 287 1.39 -18.54 5.73
N ALA A 288 2.68 -18.22 5.71
CA ALA A 288 3.74 -19.19 5.43
C ALA A 288 3.73 -20.34 6.46
N ASN A 289 3.65 -20.03 7.76
CA ASN A 289 3.58 -21.04 8.81
C ASN A 289 2.30 -21.88 8.75
N ALA A 290 1.15 -21.28 8.43
CA ALA A 290 -0.10 -22.01 8.24
C ALA A 290 -0.01 -23.00 7.08
N LEU A 291 0.56 -22.60 5.94
CA LEU A 291 0.81 -23.48 4.80
C LEU A 291 1.78 -24.62 5.16
N ARG A 292 2.87 -24.34 5.89
CA ARG A 292 3.81 -25.37 6.38
C ARG A 292 3.11 -26.41 7.24
N VAL A 293 2.28 -25.98 8.20
CA VAL A 293 1.51 -26.91 9.06
C VAL A 293 0.58 -27.79 8.23
N ARG A 294 -0.11 -27.21 7.24
CA ARG A 294 -1.00 -27.97 6.33
C ARG A 294 -0.25 -28.98 5.48
N GLU A 295 1.00 -28.70 5.11
CA GLU A 295 1.92 -29.62 4.44
C GLU A 295 2.56 -30.66 5.39
N GLY A 296 2.23 -30.65 6.68
CA GLY A 296 2.81 -31.55 7.68
C GLY A 296 4.24 -31.17 8.10
N LYS A 297 4.71 -29.96 7.78
CA LYS A 297 6.02 -29.44 8.16
C LYS A 297 5.95 -28.71 9.49
N SER A 298 7.09 -28.64 10.19
CA SER A 298 7.23 -27.80 11.40
C SER A 298 7.13 -26.32 11.05
N ILE A 299 6.61 -25.52 11.97
CA ILE A 299 6.61 -24.05 11.85
C ILE A 299 8.01 -23.48 12.02
N GLU A 300 8.21 -22.28 11.50
CA GLU A 300 9.33 -21.41 11.87
C GLU A 300 8.88 -20.55 13.05
N THR A 301 9.52 -20.76 14.21
CA THR A 301 9.17 -20.07 15.47
C THR A 301 9.73 -18.65 15.53
N GLY A 302 10.81 -18.36 14.80
CA GLY A 302 11.36 -17.02 14.66
C GLY A 302 10.46 -16.12 13.82
N SER A 303 10.53 -14.82 14.08
CA SER A 303 9.85 -13.78 13.28
C SER A 303 10.86 -12.72 12.85
N ARG A 304 10.62 -12.10 11.69
CA ARG A 304 11.31 -10.87 11.28
C ARG A 304 10.81 -9.65 12.05
N CYS A 305 9.64 -9.76 12.71
CA CYS A 305 9.16 -8.78 13.65
C CYS A 305 9.91 -8.92 14.98
N SER A 306 10.66 -7.91 15.39
CA SER A 306 11.36 -7.92 16.68
C SER A 306 10.43 -7.93 17.90
N ASP A 307 9.13 -7.73 17.70
CA ASP A 307 8.10 -7.71 18.74
C ASP A 307 7.71 -9.09 19.29
N GLY A 308 8.03 -10.19 18.60
CA GLY A 308 7.57 -11.52 19.00
C GLY A 308 8.01 -12.67 18.11
N GLY A 309 7.37 -13.82 18.27
CA GLY A 309 7.60 -15.04 17.50
C GLY A 309 6.33 -15.86 17.34
N TRP A 310 6.45 -17.01 16.67
CA TRP A 310 5.33 -17.89 16.36
C TRP A 310 5.27 -19.10 17.29
N MET A 311 4.05 -19.45 17.72
CA MET A 311 3.76 -20.64 18.52
C MET A 311 2.66 -21.45 17.84
N PHE A 312 2.74 -22.78 17.98
CA PHE A 312 1.75 -23.71 17.45
C PHE A 312 1.44 -24.79 18.48
N ASP A 313 0.17 -24.94 18.87
CA ASP A 313 -0.27 -25.89 19.90
C ASP A 313 -0.74 -27.25 19.35
N GLY A 314 -0.59 -27.47 18.04
CA GLY A 314 -1.10 -28.64 17.34
C GLY A 314 -2.36 -28.35 16.51
N THR A 315 -3.10 -27.28 16.82
CA THR A 315 -4.33 -26.87 16.12
C THR A 315 -4.32 -25.39 15.71
N THR A 316 -3.78 -24.54 16.57
CA THR A 316 -3.82 -23.08 16.46
C THR A 316 -2.41 -22.52 16.35
N LEU A 317 -2.17 -21.77 15.27
CA LEU A 317 -0.99 -20.95 15.08
C LEU A 317 -1.26 -19.56 15.68
N ARG A 318 -0.35 -19.04 16.50
CA ARG A 318 -0.49 -17.71 17.10
C ARG A 318 0.83 -16.96 17.16
N PHE A 319 0.75 -15.65 16.95
CA PHE A 319 1.85 -14.75 17.28
C PHE A 319 1.91 -14.55 18.81
N SER A 320 3.12 -14.43 19.35
CA SER A 320 3.33 -14.37 20.82
C SER A 320 2.85 -13.07 21.45
N ARG A 321 2.74 -12.00 20.66
CA ARG A 321 2.32 -10.67 21.11
C ARG A 321 1.12 -10.18 20.30
N GLU A 322 0.25 -9.42 20.94
CA GLU A 322 -0.81 -8.72 20.22
C GLU A 322 -0.23 -7.49 19.50
N ILE A 323 -0.51 -7.36 18.20
CA ILE A 323 -0.15 -6.19 17.39
C ILE A 323 -1.40 -5.36 17.17
N THR A 324 -1.36 -4.11 17.61
CA THR A 324 -2.50 -3.19 17.54
C THR A 324 -2.99 -3.03 16.10
N THR A 325 -4.32 -3.03 15.94
CA THR A 325 -4.96 -2.76 14.65
C THR A 325 -5.65 -1.40 14.70
N ALA A 326 -5.57 -0.62 13.62
CA ALA A 326 -6.24 0.68 13.54
C ALA A 326 -7.63 0.49 12.92
N ALA A 327 -8.69 0.75 13.70
CA ALA A 327 -10.05 0.81 13.17
C ALA A 327 -10.13 1.87 12.04
N PRO A 328 -10.94 1.68 10.99
CA PRO A 328 -11.89 0.57 10.77
C PRO A 328 -11.28 -0.68 10.09
N ASP A 329 -9.95 -0.78 9.96
CA ASP A 329 -9.31 -1.91 9.28
C ASP A 329 -9.63 -3.23 10.00
N LYS A 330 -10.05 -4.27 9.26
CA LYS A 330 -10.26 -5.63 9.75
C LYS A 330 -9.22 -6.56 9.12
N PRO A 331 -7.97 -6.52 9.61
CA PRO A 331 -6.89 -7.24 8.98
C PRO A 331 -6.95 -8.73 9.30
N MET A 332 -6.16 -9.52 8.57
CA MET A 332 -5.95 -10.93 8.87
C MET A 332 -5.54 -11.11 10.35
N PRO A 333 -6.20 -12.00 11.12
CA PRO A 333 -5.83 -12.24 12.50
C PRO A 333 -4.46 -12.93 12.57
N LEU A 334 -3.69 -12.65 13.62
CA LEU A 334 -2.42 -13.33 13.91
C LEU A 334 -2.62 -14.58 14.79
N VAL A 335 -3.86 -15.09 14.81
CA VAL A 335 -4.27 -16.33 15.45
C VAL A 335 -5.10 -17.09 14.42
N LEU A 336 -4.59 -18.23 13.96
CA LEU A 336 -5.19 -19.04 12.89
C LEU A 336 -5.43 -20.47 13.37
N ARG A 337 -6.66 -20.96 13.24
CA ARG A 337 -7.01 -22.37 13.40
C ARG A 337 -6.72 -23.10 12.10
N VAL A 338 -5.57 -23.75 12.05
CA VAL A 338 -5.01 -24.36 10.82
C VAL A 338 -5.36 -25.85 10.69
N LYS A 339 -5.89 -26.46 11.75
CA LYS A 339 -6.52 -27.79 11.71
C LYS A 339 -7.95 -27.70 12.28
N PRO A 340 -8.90 -28.47 11.74
CA PRO A 340 -10.26 -28.55 12.25
C PRO A 340 -10.33 -29.17 13.65
#